data_AF-A0A2S9F882-F1
#
_entry.id   AF-A0A2S9F882-F1
#
_cell.length_a   1.000
_cell.length_b   1.000
_cell.length_c   1.000
_cell.angle_alpha   90.00
_cell.angle_beta   90.00
_cell.angle_gamma   90.00
#
_symmetry.space_group_name_H-M   'P 1'
#
loop_
_entity.id
_entity.type
_entity.pdbx_description
1 polymer ?
#
loop_
_entity_poly.entity_id
_entity_poly.type
_entity_poly.pdbx_seq_one_letter_code
_entity_poly.pdbx_strand_id
1 'polypeptide(L)' 'MTEPQLDDVAWQFLRSEFTGDIYAQWPIDRRLDAFLLHRGFRRLHDDGSAYGALLDRVMANIASAVRIGVLTPPKAGHVL' A
#
# COMPACT_ATOMS: atom_id res chain seq x y z
N MET A 1 -4.41 -0.15 16.81
CA MET A 1 -3.33 -1.06 16.38
C MET A 1 -2.02 -0.55 16.93
N THR A 2 -1.04 -1.42 17.14
CA THR A 2 0.34 -1.01 17.46
C THR A 2 1.13 -0.72 16.18
N GLU A 3 2.28 -0.03 16.28
CA GLU A 3 3.14 0.26 15.13
C GLU A 3 3.58 -1.02 14.37
N PRO A 4 4.01 -2.12 15.02
CA PRO A 4 4.35 -3.36 14.30
C PRO A 4 3.17 -3.98 13.55
N GLN A 5 1.97 -3.92 14.13
CA GLN A 5 0.76 -4.43 13.45
C GLN A 5 0.43 -3.61 12.20
N LEU A 6 0.62 -2.29 12.25
CA LEU A 6 0.45 -1.44 11.07
C LEU A 6 1.52 -1.73 10.01
N ASP A 7 2.77 -1.98 10.43
CA ASP A 7 3.84 -2.36 9.50
C ASP A 7 3.54 -3.69 8.80
N ASP A 8 3.04 -4.69 9.54
CA ASP A 8 2.62 -5.98 8.98
C ASP A 8 1.49 -5.80 7.94
N VAL A 9 0.52 -4.94 8.21
CA VAL A 9 -0.57 -4.64 7.25
C VAL A 9 -0.02 -3.88 6.04
N ALA A 10 0.91 -2.94 6.23
CA ALA A 10 1.55 -2.22 5.14
C ALA A 10 2.32 -3.18 4.21
N TRP A 11 3.06 -4.14 4.76
CA TRP A 11 3.75 -5.16 3.97
C TRP A 11 2.79 -6.10 3.25
N GLN A 12 1.64 -6.44 3.86
CA GLN A 12 0.59 -7.20 3.17
C GLN A 12 0.02 -6.42 1.99
N PHE A 13 -0.22 -5.11 2.14
CA PHE A 13 -0.65 -4.25 1.05
C PHE A 13 0.41 -4.20 -0.06
N LEU A 14 1.68 -3.95 0.28
CA LEU A 14 2.77 -3.81 -0.71
C LEU A 14 2.98 -5.07 -1.55
N ARG A 15 2.72 -6.26 -0.99
CA ARG A 15 2.79 -7.56 -1.67
C ARG A 15 1.49 -7.97 -2.37
N SER A 16 0.43 -7.18 -2.23
CA SER A 16 -0.88 -7.53 -2.79
C SER A 16 -1.00 -7.15 -4.26
N GLU A 17 -2.02 -7.68 -4.93
CA GLU A 17 -2.33 -7.30 -6.31
C GLU A 17 -2.64 -5.81 -6.48
N PHE A 18 -3.04 -5.11 -5.41
CA PHE A 18 -3.39 -3.70 -5.44
C PHE A 18 -2.20 -2.78 -5.72
N THR A 19 -0.95 -3.27 -5.60
CA THR A 19 0.24 -2.53 -6.04
C THR A 19 0.66 -2.81 -7.48
N GLY A 20 -0.02 -3.75 -8.16
CA GLY A 20 0.27 -4.16 -9.53
C GLY A 20 -0.30 -3.23 -10.62
N ASP A 21 0.05 -3.57 -11.87
CA ASP A 21 -0.24 -2.76 -13.07
C ASP A 21 -1.74 -2.46 -13.27
N ILE A 22 -2.63 -3.37 -12.88
CA ILE A 22 -4.10 -3.20 -13.00
C ILE A 22 -4.58 -1.94 -12.26
N TYR A 23 -3.97 -1.63 -11.13
CA TYR A 23 -4.33 -0.50 -10.28
C TYR A 23 -3.37 0.69 -10.46
N ALA A 24 -2.41 0.63 -11.40
CA ALA A 24 -1.35 1.62 -11.57
C ALA A 24 -1.84 3.05 -11.82
N GLN A 25 -3.05 3.21 -12.36
CA GLN A 25 -3.69 4.49 -12.60
C GLN A 25 -4.38 5.09 -11.37
N TRP A 26 -4.56 4.32 -10.30
CA TRP A 26 -5.17 4.80 -9.06
C TRP A 26 -4.09 5.43 -8.16
N PRO A 27 -4.41 6.49 -7.41
CA PRO A 27 -3.50 6.98 -6.38
C PRO A 27 -3.40 5.96 -5.23
N ILE A 28 -2.30 6.02 -4.46
CA ILE A 28 -1.92 4.95 -3.51
C ILE A 28 -2.93 4.75 -2.37
N ASP A 29 -3.52 5.84 -1.89
CA ASP A 29 -4.61 5.89 -0.92
C ASP A 29 -5.83 5.12 -1.43
N ARG A 30 -6.26 5.37 -2.66
CA ARG A 30 -7.39 4.62 -3.25
C ARG A 30 -7.10 3.13 -3.41
N ARG A 31 -5.85 2.76 -3.72
CA ARG A 31 -5.45 1.34 -3.77
C ARG A 31 -5.48 0.71 -2.37
N LEU A 32 -5.04 1.46 -1.37
CA LEU A 32 -5.07 1.03 0.02
C LEU A 32 -6.50 0.85 0.52
N ASP A 33 -7.44 1.74 0.15
CA ASP A 33 -8.87 1.60 0.46
C ASP A 33 -9.42 0.27 -0.08
N ALA A 34 -9.16 0.01 -1.37
CA ALA A 34 -9.61 -1.21 -2.02
C ALA A 34 -9.04 -2.47 -1.35
N PHE A 35 -7.75 -2.45 -0.99
CA PHE A 35 -7.12 -3.52 -0.24
C PHE A 35 -7.77 -3.75 1.13
N LEU A 36 -8.00 -2.68 1.91
CA LEU A 36 -8.58 -2.78 3.24
C LEU A 36 -10.00 -3.34 3.19
N LEU A 37 -10.82 -2.86 2.26
CA LEU A 37 -12.17 -3.36 2.05
C LEU A 37 -12.17 -4.82 1.59
N HIS A 38 -11.28 -5.18 0.65
CA HIS A 38 -11.16 -6.54 0.13
C HIS A 38 -10.71 -7.55 1.20
N ARG A 39 -9.81 -7.15 2.12
CA ARG A 39 -9.31 -7.99 3.21
C ARG A 39 -10.16 -7.94 4.48
N GLY A 40 -11.24 -7.16 4.49
CA GLY A 40 -12.17 -7.06 5.63
C GLY A 40 -11.68 -6.17 6.78
N PHE A 41 -10.67 -5.34 6.57
CA PHE A 41 -10.14 -4.38 7.55
C PHE A 41 -11.02 -3.13 7.71
N ARG A 42 -12.35 -3.31 7.81
CA ARG A 42 -13.32 -2.19 7.82
C ARG A 42 -13.07 -1.17 8.94
N ARG A 43 -12.78 -1.64 10.16
CA ARG A 43 -12.51 -0.73 11.30
C ARG A 43 -11.23 0.10 11.09
N LEU A 44 -10.23 -0.45 10.40
CA LEU A 44 -8.99 0.26 10.10
C LEU A 44 -9.20 1.29 8.99
N HIS A 45 -10.04 0.95 8.00
CA HIS A 45 -10.46 1.87 6.94
C HIS A 45 -11.28 3.05 7.49
N ASP A 46 -12.23 2.79 8.39
CA ASP A 46 -13.17 3.79 8.88
C ASP A 46 -12.58 4.69 10.01
N ASP A 47 -11.45 4.29 10.60
CA ASP A 47 -10.72 5.07 11.60
C ASP A 47 -9.63 5.92 10.91
N GLY A 48 -9.92 7.21 10.72
CA GLY A 48 -9.02 8.13 10.01
C GLY A 48 -7.63 8.28 10.62
N SER A 49 -7.49 8.15 11.94
CA SER A 49 -6.18 8.20 12.60
C SER A 49 -5.38 6.92 12.36
N ALA A 50 -6.03 5.76 12.47
CA ALA A 50 -5.38 4.48 12.19
C ALA A 50 -5.07 4.31 10.70
N TYR A 51 -5.94 4.79 9.81
CA TYR A 51 -5.73 4.84 8.37
C TYR A 51 -4.52 5.70 8.01
N GLY A 52 -4.44 6.93 8.53
CA GLY A 52 -3.30 7.82 8.32
C GLY A 52 -1.99 7.19 8.76
N ALA A 53 -1.98 6.60 9.96
CA ALA A 53 -0.80 5.90 10.48
C ALA A 53 -0.41 4.68 9.61
N LEU A 54 -1.37 3.95 9.02
CA LEU A 54 -1.07 2.88 8.07
C LEU A 54 -0.48 3.43 6.78
N LEU A 55 -1.05 4.50 6.23
CA LEU A 55 -0.57 5.12 5.00
C LEU A 55 0.88 5.59 5.16
N ASP A 56 1.22 6.18 6.31
CA ASP A 56 2.60 6.55 6.63
C ASP A 56 3.55 5.34 6.60
N ARG A 57 3.12 4.18 7.14
CA ARG A 57 3.90 2.93 7.10
C ARG A 57 4.05 2.39 5.69
N VAL A 58 3.02 2.48 4.87
CA VAL A 58 3.10 2.12 3.44
C VAL A 58 4.18 2.96 2.77
N MET A 59 4.11 4.29 2.91
CA MET A 59 5.06 5.21 2.28
C MET A 59 6.50 5.00 2.77
N ALA A 60 6.69 4.77 4.07
CA ALA A 60 8.00 4.49 4.66
C ALA A 60 8.63 3.20 4.12
N ASN A 61 7.83 2.20 3.73
CA ASN A 61 8.31 0.90 3.28
C ASN A 61 8.48 0.79 1.74
N ILE A 62 7.97 1.73 0.94
CA ILE A 62 8.05 1.66 -0.55
C ILE A 62 9.51 1.49 -1.03
N ALA A 63 10.43 2.32 -0.55
CA ALA A 63 11.83 2.25 -0.98
C ALA A 63 12.47 0.90 -0.65
N SER A 64 12.17 0.36 0.53
CA SER A 64 12.65 -0.95 0.95
C SER A 64 12.02 -2.06 0.10
N ALA A 65 10.72 -1.98 -0.17
CA ALA A 65 9.99 -2.92 -1.01
C ALA A 65 10.51 -2.97 -2.47
N VAL A 66 10.88 -1.81 -3.04
CA VAL A 66 11.55 -1.76 -4.36
C VAL A 66 12.93 -2.42 -4.29
N ARG A 67 13.74 -2.08 -3.28
CA ARG A 67 15.10 -2.60 -3.12
C ARG A 67 15.15 -4.13 -3.00
N ILE A 68 14.14 -4.73 -2.36
CA ILE A 68 14.06 -6.20 -2.19
C ILE A 68 13.21 -6.89 -3.28
N GLY A 69 12.74 -6.15 -4.29
CA GLY A 69 11.98 -6.70 -5.42
C GLY A 69 10.51 -7.06 -5.13
N VAL A 70 9.94 -6.61 -4.00
CA VAL A 70 8.50 -6.75 -3.72
C VAL A 70 7.69 -5.84 -4.64
N LEU A 71 8.16 -4.61 -4.84
CA LEU A 71 7.58 -3.70 -5.82
C LEU A 71 8.47 -3.63 -7.05
N THR A 72 7.85 -3.59 -8.22
CA THR A 72 8.55 -3.25 -9.45
C THR A 72 8.65 -1.73 -9.52
N PRO A 73 9.84 -1.15 -9.76
CA PRO A 73 9.94 0.28 -9.98
C PRO A 73 9.08 0.68 -11.19
N PRO A 74 8.48 1.88 -11.18
CA PRO A 74 7.71 2.34 -12.32
C PRO A 74 8.58 2.25 -13.57
N LYS A 75 8.07 1.57 -14.61
CA LYS A 75 8.74 1.50 -15.90
C LYS A 75 8.92 2.95 -16.36
N ALA A 76 10.16 3.39 -16.54
CA ALA A 76 10.44 4.70 -17.13
C ALA A 76 9.72 4.74 -18.49
N GLY A 77 8.66 5.55 -18.58
CA GLY A 77 7.83 5.61 -19.77
C GLY A 77 8.69 5.94 -20.98
N HIS A 78 8.50 5.19 -22.06
CA HIS A 78 8.98 5.57 -23.38
C HIS A 78 8.47 6.98 -23.66
N VAL A 79 9.39 7.95 -23.72
CA VAL A 79 9.12 9.27 -24.28
C VAL A 79 8.88 9.03 -25.77
N LEU A 80 7.63 9.16 -26.21
CA LEU A 80 7.29 9.38 -27.62
C LEU A 80 7.32 10.87 -27.91
#